data_AF-A0A4Y2DX86-F1
#
_entry.id   AF-A0A4Y2DX86-F1
#
_cell.length_a   1.000
_cell.length_b   1.000
_cell.length_c   1.000
_cell.angle_alpha   90.00
_cell.angle_beta   90.00
_cell.angle_gamma   90.00
#
_symmetry.space_group_name_H-M   'P 1'
#
loop_
_entity.id
_entity.type
_entity.pdbx_description
1 polymer ?
#
loop_
_entity_poly.entity_id
_entity_poly.type
_entity_poly.pdbx_seq_one_letter_code
_entity_poly.pdbx_strand_id
1 'polypeptide(L)'
;MISGPADCEVRSVMRFLNTKKVKSAEIHRQLVEIYGENVMTDGMVRKWVRQFNDGRTNVHDEARSGRPSVVNDGLVAKVNEKIRENRRFTIRMLCESVNPKMLTDVHKTKRLGSALKFRTRCSEESNDFLNKIVTGDETWVCS
;
A
#
# COMPACT_ATOMS: atom_id res chain seq x y z
N MET A 1 15.47 -29.94 0.16
CA MET A 1 15.14 -28.63 0.75
C MET A 1 13.81 -28.77 1.45
N ILE A 2 13.77 -28.67 2.77
CA ILE A 2 12.48 -28.63 3.49
C ILE A 2 11.92 -27.25 3.19
N SER A 3 10.89 -27.16 2.36
CA SER A 3 10.18 -25.91 2.13
C SER A 3 9.55 -25.49 3.46
N GLY A 4 9.82 -24.27 3.90
CA GLY A 4 9.11 -23.70 5.05
C GLY A 4 7.59 -23.64 4.80
N PRO A 5 6.80 -23.44 5.86
CA PRO A 5 5.35 -23.32 5.74
C PRO A 5 4.97 -22.13 4.84
N ALA A 6 3.85 -22.23 4.14
CA ALA A 6 3.33 -21.10 3.38
C ALA A 6 2.86 -19.98 4.31
N ASP A 7 3.09 -18.72 3.96
CA ASP A 7 2.66 -17.55 4.74
C ASP A 7 1.16 -17.59 5.11
N CYS A 8 0.31 -18.02 4.18
CA CYS A 8 -1.13 -18.13 4.42
C CYS A 8 -1.48 -19.23 5.43
N GLU A 9 -0.70 -20.30 5.52
CA GLU A 9 -0.86 -21.36 6.50
C GLU A 9 -0.61 -20.80 7.91
N VAL A 10 0.53 -20.16 8.11
CA VAL A 10 0.89 -19.57 9.41
C VAL A 10 -0.11 -18.50 9.83
N ARG A 11 -0.56 -17.66 8.90
CA ARG A 11 -1.59 -16.63 9.15
C ARG A 11 -2.95 -17.24 9.47
N SER A 12 -3.27 -18.43 8.97
CA SER A 12 -4.51 -19.15 9.30
C SER A 12 -4.47 -19.66 10.74
N VAL A 13 -3.35 -20.27 11.17
CA VAL A 13 -3.14 -20.67 12.58
C VAL A 13 -3.20 -19.47 13.50
N MET A 14 -2.54 -18.37 13.13
CA MET A 14 -2.57 -17.12 13.89
C MET A 14 -4.00 -16.58 14.05
N ARG A 15 -4.79 -16.57 12.97
CA ARG A 15 -6.19 -16.13 13.01
C ARG A 15 -7.02 -16.99 13.96
N PHE A 16 -6.84 -18.31 13.91
CA PHE A 16 -7.51 -19.24 14.81
C PHE A 16 -7.16 -18.97 16.29
N LEU A 17 -5.88 -18.81 16.61
CA LEU A 17 -5.43 -18.49 17.98
C LEU A 17 -5.95 -17.11 18.46
N ASN A 18 -6.01 -16.13 17.57
CA ASN A 18 -6.60 -14.83 17.87
C ASN A 18 -8.11 -14.93 18.16
N THR A 19 -8.85 -15.77 17.42
CA THR A 19 -10.26 -16.05 17.70
C THR A 19 -10.46 -16.69 19.08
N LYS A 20 -9.51 -17.53 19.52
CA LYS A 20 -9.45 -18.07 20.89
C LYS A 20 -9.02 -17.05 21.96
N LYS A 21 -8.83 -15.77 21.59
CA LYS A 21 -8.42 -14.66 22.47
C LYS A 21 -7.05 -14.87 23.13
N VAL A 22 -6.17 -15.62 22.47
CA VAL A 22 -4.76 -15.76 22.90
C VAL A 22 -4.03 -14.43 22.71
N LYS A 23 -3.19 -14.03 23.67
CA LYS A 23 -2.40 -12.78 23.59
C LYS A 23 -1.35 -12.88 22.49
N SER A 24 -1.04 -11.78 21.81
CA SER A 24 -0.09 -11.75 20.68
C SER A 24 1.28 -12.35 21.01
N ALA A 25 1.83 -12.09 22.19
CA ALA A 25 3.11 -12.65 22.63
C ALA A 25 3.08 -14.18 22.74
N GLU A 26 1.96 -14.73 23.18
CA GLU A 26 1.77 -16.19 23.31
C GLU A 26 1.52 -16.83 21.95
N ILE A 27 0.79 -16.15 21.06
CA ILE A 27 0.67 -16.55 19.65
C ILE A 27 2.06 -16.66 19.00
N HIS A 28 2.93 -15.66 19.19
CA HIS A 28 4.29 -15.70 18.66
C HIS A 28 5.09 -16.90 19.17
N ARG A 29 5.02 -17.20 20.48
CA ARG A 29 5.70 -18.38 21.06
C ARG A 29 5.22 -19.69 20.42
N GLN A 30 3.90 -19.87 20.28
CA GLN A 30 3.34 -21.08 19.67
C GLN A 30 3.72 -21.21 18.19
N LEU A 31 3.76 -20.10 17.45
CA LEU A 31 4.20 -20.15 16.05
C LEU A 31 5.68 -20.54 15.93
N VAL A 32 6.54 -20.00 16.80
CA VAL A 32 7.97 -20.37 16.84
C VAL A 32 8.16 -21.83 17.24
N GLU A 33 7.38 -22.34 18.18
CA GLU A 33 7.40 -23.74 18.60
C GLU A 33 7.00 -24.70 17.46
N ILE A 34 5.98 -24.36 16.69
CA ILE A 34 5.45 -25.21 15.62
C ILE A 34 6.29 -25.12 14.34
N TYR A 35 6.73 -23.92 13.96
CA TYR A 35 7.30 -23.63 12.65
C TYR A 35 8.77 -23.18 12.66
N GLY A 36 9.35 -22.95 13.83
CA GLY A 36 10.74 -22.52 14.03
C GLY A 36 10.92 -21.00 14.17
N GLU A 37 12.12 -20.58 14.60
CA GLU A 37 12.45 -19.18 14.94
C GLU A 37 12.23 -18.17 13.81
N ASN A 38 12.37 -18.61 12.55
CA ASN A 38 12.31 -17.73 11.37
C ASN A 38 10.91 -17.60 10.76
N VAL A 39 9.87 -18.14 11.40
CA VAL A 39 8.52 -18.17 10.82
C VAL A 39 7.91 -16.77 10.65
N MET A 40 8.01 -15.91 11.67
CA MET A 40 7.61 -14.51 11.61
C MET A 40 8.10 -13.77 12.84
N THR A 41 8.32 -12.47 12.69
CA THR A 41 8.66 -11.61 13.82
C THR A 41 7.43 -11.29 14.67
N ASP A 42 7.66 -11.03 15.96
CA ASP A 42 6.65 -10.54 16.91
C ASP A 42 5.94 -9.26 16.42
N GLY A 43 6.64 -8.39 15.68
CA GLY A 43 6.05 -7.23 15.01
C GLY A 43 5.02 -7.60 13.94
N MET A 44 5.28 -8.64 13.15
CA MET A 44 4.33 -9.16 12.15
C MET A 44 3.11 -9.78 12.83
N VAL A 45 3.30 -10.53 13.93
CA VAL A 45 2.20 -11.08 14.73
C VAL A 45 1.28 -9.98 15.23
N ARG A 46 1.83 -8.94 15.88
CA ARG A 46 1.02 -7.80 16.37
C ARG A 46 0.26 -7.11 15.23
N LYS A 47 0.90 -6.92 14.08
CA LYS A 47 0.30 -6.29 12.90
C LYS A 47 -0.90 -7.11 12.40
N TRP A 48 -0.78 -8.42 12.28
CA TRP A 48 -1.86 -9.30 11.83
C TRP A 48 -2.98 -9.45 12.86
N VAL A 49 -2.64 -9.61 14.14
CA VAL A 49 -3.61 -9.63 15.25
C VAL A 49 -4.48 -8.36 15.24
N ARG A 50 -3.86 -7.19 15.07
CA ARG A 50 -4.61 -5.92 14.94
C ARG A 50 -5.58 -5.97 13.77
N GLN A 51 -5.13 -6.38 12.58
CA GLN A 51 -5.99 -6.45 11.40
C GLN A 51 -7.16 -7.42 11.57
N PHE A 52 -6.93 -8.57 12.22
CA PHE A 52 -8.01 -9.52 12.51
C PHE A 52 -9.01 -8.95 13.51
N ASN A 53 -8.55 -8.18 14.50
CA ASN A 53 -9.43 -7.46 15.42
C ASN A 53 -10.20 -6.33 14.72
N ASP A 54 -9.61 -5.70 13.71
CA ASP A 54 -10.26 -4.72 12.83
C ASP A 54 -11.23 -5.37 11.81
N GLY A 55 -11.47 -6.68 11.90
CA GLY A 55 -12.48 -7.40 11.10
C GLY A 55 -11.96 -8.08 9.84
N ARG A 56 -10.64 -8.06 9.57
CA ARG A 56 -10.06 -8.77 8.42
C ARG A 56 -10.29 -10.28 8.55
N THR A 57 -10.77 -10.92 7.49
CA THR A 57 -10.96 -12.38 7.42
C THR A 57 -10.00 -13.07 6.46
N ASN A 58 -9.45 -12.34 5.48
CA ASN A 58 -8.52 -12.85 4.48
C ASN A 58 -7.09 -12.94 5.04
N VAL A 59 -6.46 -14.10 4.89
CA VAL A 59 -5.07 -14.41 5.32
C VAL A 59 -4.02 -14.12 4.26
N HIS A 60 -4.42 -13.90 3.01
CA HIS A 60 -3.52 -13.54 1.92
C HIS A 60 -3.21 -12.05 1.96
N ASP A 61 -2.04 -11.67 1.44
CA ASP A 61 -1.72 -10.26 1.24
C ASP A 61 -2.68 -9.63 0.24
N GLU A 62 -3.04 -8.37 0.48
CA GLU A 62 -3.78 -7.61 -0.51
C GLU A 62 -2.88 -7.33 -1.71
N ALA A 63 -3.47 -7.26 -2.90
CA ALA A 63 -2.76 -6.81 -4.08
C ALA A 63 -2.11 -5.46 -3.77
N ARG A 64 -0.77 -5.38 -3.88
CA ARG A 64 -0.07 -4.11 -3.73
C ARG A 64 -0.65 -3.16 -4.77
N SER A 65 -1.14 -2.01 -4.33
CA SER A 65 -1.77 -1.01 -5.22
C SER A 65 -0.82 -0.42 -6.27
N GLY A 66 0.45 -0.84 -6.28
CA GLY A 66 1.47 -0.49 -7.25
C GLY A 66 1.77 1.00 -7.26
N ARG A 67 2.81 1.41 -8.01
CA ARG A 67 2.92 2.80 -8.45
C ARG A 67 1.90 2.99 -9.56
N PRO A 68 0.94 3.93 -9.44
CA PRO A 68 0.03 4.19 -10.55
C PRO A 68 0.83 4.61 -11.78
N SER A 69 0.58 3.98 -12.92
CA SER A 69 1.21 4.39 -14.18
C SER A 69 0.82 5.82 -14.49
N VAL A 70 1.81 6.63 -14.86
CA VAL A 70 1.60 8.01 -15.33
C VAL A 70 1.02 8.00 -16.75
N VAL A 71 1.20 6.91 -17.49
CA VAL A 71 0.66 6.72 -18.84
C VAL A 71 -0.77 6.18 -18.73
N ASN A 72 -1.73 6.92 -19.29
CA ASN A 72 -3.13 6.53 -19.42
C ASN A 72 -3.60 6.67 -20.88
N ASP A 73 -4.78 6.13 -21.20
CA ASP A 73 -5.32 6.15 -22.56
C ASP A 73 -5.55 7.57 -23.10
N GLY A 74 -5.88 8.53 -22.22
CA GLY A 74 -6.01 9.93 -22.59
C GLY A 74 -4.69 10.57 -23.03
N LEU A 75 -3.58 10.21 -22.39
CA LEU A 75 -2.24 10.64 -22.78
C LEU A 75 -1.85 10.01 -24.12
N VAL A 76 -2.14 8.72 -24.31
CA VAL A 76 -1.91 8.03 -25.58
C VAL A 76 -2.70 8.67 -26.72
N ALA A 77 -3.97 8.98 -26.50
CA ALA A 77 -4.82 9.66 -27.48
C ALA A 77 -4.27 11.04 -27.87
N LYS A 78 -3.85 11.84 -26.88
CA LYS A 78 -3.29 13.18 -27.10
C LYS A 78 -1.94 13.14 -27.84
N VAL A 79 -1.08 12.17 -27.52
CA VAL A 79 0.18 11.94 -28.24
C VAL A 79 -0.11 11.55 -29.69
N ASN A 80 -1.05 10.64 -29.92
CA ASN A 80 -1.43 10.20 -31.25
C ASN A 80 -2.03 11.33 -32.10
N GLU A 81 -2.83 12.23 -31.49
CA GLU A 81 -3.33 13.43 -32.16
C GLU A 81 -2.19 14.35 -32.61
N LYS A 82 -1.23 14.66 -31.73
CA LYS A 82 -0.09 15.53 -32.05
C LYS A 82 0.79 14.96 -33.17
N ILE A 83 0.98 13.64 -33.20
CA ILE A 83 1.73 12.96 -34.27
C ILE A 83 0.98 13.03 -35.60
N ARG A 84 -0.36 12.90 -35.60
CA ARG A 84 -1.19 13.03 -36.81
C ARG A 84 -1.21 14.46 -37.35
N GLU A 85 -1.27 15.46 -36.47
CA GLU A 85 -1.25 16.88 -36.85
C GLU A 85 0.05 17.29 -37.54
N ASN A 86 1.19 16.74 -37.10
CA ASN A 86 2.48 17.04 -37.71
C ASN A 86 3.43 15.84 -37.63
N ARG A 87 3.64 15.18 -38.76
CA ARG A 87 4.51 14.00 -38.87
C ARG A 87 6.00 14.28 -38.57
N ARG A 88 6.42 15.55 -38.49
CA ARG A 88 7.78 15.97 -38.09
C ARG A 88 7.90 16.32 -36.59
N PHE A 89 6.92 15.94 -35.77
CA PHE A 89 6.98 16.17 -34.33
C PHE A 89 8.19 15.46 -33.70
N THR A 90 8.98 16.18 -32.93
CA THR A 90 10.10 15.61 -32.17
C THR A 90 9.68 15.28 -30.74
N ILE A 91 10.41 14.36 -30.09
CA ILE A 91 10.15 13.95 -28.70
C ILE A 91 10.16 15.16 -27.75
N ARG A 92 11.05 16.13 -27.97
CA ARG A 92 11.12 17.36 -27.16
C ARG A 92 9.82 18.18 -27.24
N MET A 93 9.30 18.38 -28.45
CA MET A 93 8.03 19.08 -28.67
C MET A 93 6.85 18.31 -28.08
N LEU A 94 6.91 16.98 -28.07
CA LEU A 94 5.91 16.15 -27.42
C LEU A 94 5.91 16.40 -25.91
N CYS A 95 7.06 16.33 -25.24
CA CYS A 95 7.18 16.62 -23.81
C CYS A 95 6.74 18.03 -23.41
N GLU A 96 6.88 19.03 -24.28
CA GLU A 96 6.41 20.40 -24.04
C GLU A 96 4.89 20.54 -24.23
N SER A 97 4.30 19.81 -25.18
CA SER A 97 2.88 19.93 -25.55
C SER A 97 1.95 18.99 -24.78
N VAL A 98 2.47 17.84 -24.35
CA VAL A 98 1.79 16.92 -23.44
C VAL A 98 2.45 17.05 -22.08
N ASN A 99 1.66 17.41 -21.06
CA ASN A 99 2.16 17.45 -19.69
C ASN A 99 1.88 16.09 -19.03
N PRO A 100 2.81 15.12 -19.05
CA PRO A 100 2.57 13.80 -18.47
C PRO A 100 2.34 13.87 -16.95
N LYS A 101 2.63 15.01 -16.31
CA LYS A 101 2.38 15.23 -14.87
C LYS A 101 0.90 15.43 -14.52
N MET A 102 -0.01 15.45 -15.49
CA MET A 102 -1.45 15.56 -15.22
C MET A 102 -1.93 14.30 -14.46
N LEU A 103 -2.38 14.52 -13.23
CA LEU A 103 -3.10 13.49 -12.46
C LEU A 103 -4.30 13.01 -13.30
N THR A 104 -4.38 11.70 -13.51
CA THR A 104 -5.56 11.07 -14.11
C THR A 104 -6.77 11.30 -13.21
N ASP A 105 -7.99 11.23 -13.74
CA ASP A 105 -9.19 11.38 -12.90
C ASP A 105 -9.25 10.31 -11.81
N VAL A 106 -8.74 9.10 -12.08
CA VAL A 106 -8.53 8.06 -11.06
C VAL A 106 -7.55 8.53 -9.97
N HIS A 107 -6.42 9.16 -10.34
CA HIS A 107 -5.48 9.69 -9.35
C HIS A 107 -6.08 10.86 -8.56
N LYS A 108 -6.86 11.73 -9.19
CA LYS A 108 -7.58 12.82 -8.52
C LYS A 108 -8.59 12.25 -7.52
N THR A 109 -9.42 11.29 -7.93
CA THR A 109 -10.42 10.64 -7.07
C THR A 109 -9.77 9.89 -5.91
N LYS A 110 -8.68 9.14 -6.14
CA LYS A 110 -7.92 8.48 -5.06
C LYS A 110 -7.31 9.48 -4.07
N ARG A 111 -6.74 10.58 -4.57
CA ARG A 111 -6.17 11.65 -3.73
C ARG A 111 -7.26 12.38 -2.95
N LEU A 112 -8.39 12.69 -3.58
CA LEU A 112 -9.54 13.30 -2.94
C LEU A 112 -10.10 12.40 -1.84
N GLY A 113 -10.28 11.10 -2.11
CA GLY A 113 -10.76 10.13 -1.12
C GLY A 113 -9.79 9.96 0.06
N SER A 114 -8.49 9.94 -0.22
CA SER A 114 -7.45 9.90 0.83
C SER A 114 -7.45 11.18 1.68
N ALA A 115 -7.54 12.34 1.03
CA ALA A 115 -7.59 13.63 1.70
C ALA A 115 -8.87 13.81 2.53
N LEU A 116 -10.02 13.33 2.03
CA LEU A 116 -11.28 13.35 2.75
C LEU A 116 -11.21 12.46 4.00
N LYS A 117 -10.69 11.24 3.86
CA LYS A 117 -10.47 10.32 4.99
C LYS A 117 -9.53 10.91 6.03
N PHE A 118 -8.46 11.57 5.59
CA PHE A 118 -7.53 12.27 6.48
C PHE A 118 -8.22 13.44 7.21
N ARG A 119 -8.99 14.25 6.48
CA ARG A 119 -9.76 15.37 7.04
C ARG A 119 -10.75 14.92 8.09
N THR A 120 -11.50 13.86 7.82
CA THR A 120 -12.45 13.26 8.79
C THR A 120 -11.71 12.77 10.04
N ARG A 121 -10.57 12.11 9.88
CA ARG A 121 -9.76 11.68 11.02
C ARG A 121 -9.22 12.85 11.84
N CYS A 122 -8.77 13.93 11.21
CA CYS A 122 -8.35 15.14 11.93
C CYS A 122 -9.49 15.82 12.70
N SER A 123 -10.75 15.65 12.27
CA SER A 123 -11.90 16.19 13.02
C SER A 123 -12.41 15.27 14.13
N GLU A 124 -12.16 13.97 14.03
CA GLU A 124 -12.68 12.96 14.97
C GLU A 124 -11.64 12.52 16.02
N GLU A 125 -10.36 12.46 15.65
CA GLU A 125 -9.24 12.18 16.57
C GLU A 125 -8.60 13.51 17.01
N SER A 126 -8.44 13.69 18.33
CA SER A 126 -7.69 14.81 18.92
C SER A 126 -6.30 14.98 18.28
N ASN A 127 -5.66 16.15 18.44
CA ASN A 127 -4.34 16.52 17.88
C ASN A 127 -3.24 15.45 18.08
N ASP A 128 -3.44 14.49 18.97
CA ASP A 128 -2.65 13.28 19.15
C ASP A 128 -2.43 12.45 17.86
N PHE A 129 -3.36 12.50 16.91
CA PHE A 129 -3.18 11.93 15.57
C PHE A 129 -2.06 12.65 14.79
N LEU A 130 -2.05 13.99 14.82
CA LEU A 130 -1.07 14.80 14.09
C LEU A 130 0.34 14.60 14.63
N ASN A 131 0.50 14.41 15.95
CA ASN A 131 1.78 14.12 16.59
C ASN A 131 2.42 12.80 16.13
N LYS A 132 1.66 11.91 15.49
CA LYS A 132 2.14 10.62 14.96
C LYS A 132 2.48 10.70 13.47
N ILE A 133 2.27 11.85 12.82
CA ILE A 133 2.61 12.07 11.42
C ILE A 133 4.04 12.60 11.34
N VAL A 134 4.94 11.80 10.77
CA VAL A 134 6.29 12.24 10.43
C VAL A 134 6.24 12.88 9.05
N THR A 135 6.52 14.19 8.97
CA THR A 135 6.71 14.88 7.69
C THR A 135 8.08 14.50 7.13
N GLY A 136 8.12 13.76 6.04
CA GLY A 136 9.36 13.55 5.28
C GLY A 136 9.65 14.81 4.46
N ASP A 137 10.81 15.42 4.70
CA ASP A 137 11.39 16.42 3.80
C ASP A 137 11.82 15.75 2.48
N GLU A 138 11.86 16.50 1.37
CA GLU A 138 12.06 15.94 0.02
C GLU A 138 13.49 15.44 -0.25
N THR A 139 14.36 15.45 0.75
CA THR A 139 15.80 15.20 0.68
C THR A 139 16.18 13.70 0.62
N TRP A 140 15.21 12.79 0.65
CA TRP A 140 15.43 11.33 0.58
C TRP A 140 15.56 10.77 -0.85
N VAL A 141 16.00 11.60 -1.81
CA VAL A 141 16.46 11.13 -3.11
C VAL A 141 17.98 11.02 -3.07
N CYS A 142 18.45 9.77 -2.96
CA CYS A 142 19.82 9.28 -3.15
C CYS A 142 20.87 10.33 -3.57
N SER A 143 21.82 10.59 -2.67
CA SER A 143 23.22 10.85 -3.00
C SER A 143 24.08 9.82 -2.27
#